data_AF-C9L9U9-F1
#
_entry.id   AF-C9L9U9-F1
#
_cell.length_a   1.000
_cell.length_b   1.000
_cell.length_c   1.000
_cell.angle_alpha   90.00
_cell.angle_beta   90.00
_cell.angle_gamma   90.00
#
_symmetry.space_group_name_H-M   'P 1'
#
loop_
_entity.id
_entity.type
_entity.pdbx_description
1 polymer ?
#
loop_
_entity_poly.entity_id
_entity_poly.type
_entity_poly.pdbx_seq_one_letter_code
_entity_poly.pdbx_strand_id
1 'polypeptide(L)'
;MNANFMKESKTIDYVVSLGLEAVKDKVKTEWEAKQVRDRLKNYISRQQKINWSCTREEEIDFGGLTHYIQTDLLDDVQERLFGNREERGMARTSIISKATCYAQAHTSLSRQRAIWMTETAIDILHEFYKSRINRELKFIAAQIEDAVGEIATEQTKEIVQTVQASEERVIKELKNAAKNIGNMSIEKNMQLMRQGDIGQVEDTVSNFFAAIGSTHILFPNYRYEYKGEKGQLYSKPLTKEALEKYPPRISCTGTIQMNGKYLQKFDVNTIDYANRHQLPITLNVITAKKLLGNIDDPIQHEAEKLIGESFIIQPKPFPPAFPCSISLDGNVMFDYILFRTEEILDDGTIIISNREQENCPFRIGMSVNMKLGKTTYSVDTVEPTNEELLQYLRFLTRADRGETISIKVLLLGEELATGKLGNVKYRSGFDKIETEMDFLEKIVAIEHYYNDTISIPEEIMLDDFQAISYLYSLINGEECTGSWSKLDFSMALTEELKQRISESDDTKFALSYVGSINVSFYGKSYELSVIRTFDSVVYQDIERLKKKAEILDVGDTIKLVFLPGSKENGTWRDRINTDEI
;
A
#
# COMPACT_ATOMS: atom_id res chain seq x y z
N MET A 1 49.99 -68.77 54.64
CA MET A 1 51.32 -68.93 54.02
C MET A 1 51.11 -69.49 52.62
N ASN A 2 51.50 -68.86 51.52
CA ASN A 2 52.15 -67.58 51.33
C ASN A 2 51.63 -66.95 50.03
N ALA A 3 51.48 -65.64 50.09
CA ALA A 3 51.07 -64.78 48.99
C ALA A 3 52.19 -64.56 47.98
N ASN A 4 51.81 -63.86 46.90
CA ASN A 4 52.61 -63.02 45.99
C ASN A 4 53.09 -63.70 44.70
N PHE A 5 52.98 -63.10 43.52
CA PHE A 5 52.42 -61.82 43.10
C PHE A 5 52.41 -61.77 41.55
N MET A 6 51.39 -61.10 41.00
CA MET A 6 51.43 -60.17 39.84
C MET A 6 51.70 -60.64 38.39
N LYS A 7 50.75 -60.18 37.56
CA LYS A 7 50.86 -59.52 36.23
C LYS A 7 51.00 -60.39 34.97
N GLU A 8 49.93 -60.48 34.17
CA GLU A 8 49.50 -59.54 33.09
C GLU A 8 50.29 -59.75 31.79
N SER A 9 49.60 -60.24 30.74
CA SER A 9 49.31 -59.44 29.53
C SER A 9 48.98 -60.30 28.30
N LYS A 10 47.76 -60.08 27.78
CA LYS A 10 47.32 -59.97 26.37
C LYS A 10 47.55 -61.19 25.46
N THR A 11 46.55 -62.04 25.21
CA THR A 11 45.27 -61.83 24.50
C THR A 11 45.47 -61.46 23.02
N ILE A 12 45.13 -62.46 22.21
CA ILE A 12 44.45 -62.37 20.91
C ILE A 12 45.33 -62.10 19.68
N ASP A 13 45.00 -62.92 18.67
CA ASP A 13 45.35 -62.86 17.27
C ASP A 13 46.66 -63.57 16.88
N TYR A 14 46.65 -64.54 15.98
CA TYR A 14 45.61 -64.94 15.03
C TYR A 14 46.03 -66.32 14.54
N VAL A 15 45.21 -67.33 14.79
CA VAL A 15 44.42 -67.97 13.73
C VAL A 15 45.29 -68.66 12.68
N VAL A 16 45.07 -69.97 12.64
CA VAL A 16 45.43 -70.87 11.54
C VAL A 16 46.91 -71.12 11.45
N SER A 17 47.31 -72.27 11.95
CA SER A 17 47.52 -73.36 10.99
C SER A 17 47.79 -74.69 11.68
N LEU A 18 46.87 -75.62 11.42
CA LEU A 18 47.20 -77.01 11.10
C LEU A 18 47.70 -77.84 12.29
N GLY A 19 47.06 -77.63 13.44
CA GLY A 19 47.13 -78.52 14.58
C GLY A 19 46.39 -79.83 14.32
N LEU A 20 47.15 -80.83 13.87
CA LEU A 20 47.08 -82.21 14.33
C LEU A 20 45.78 -82.99 13.99
N GLU A 21 45.62 -83.25 12.69
CA GLU A 21 45.53 -84.65 12.27
C GLU A 21 46.68 -85.44 12.90
N ALA A 22 46.36 -86.53 13.58
CA ALA A 22 46.93 -87.85 13.31
C ALA A 22 46.73 -88.75 14.53
N VAL A 23 46.05 -89.87 14.31
CA VAL A 23 46.07 -91.06 15.17
C VAL A 23 45.22 -90.97 16.45
N LYS A 24 43.92 -91.30 16.37
CA LYS A 24 43.31 -92.09 17.46
C LYS A 24 42.04 -92.93 17.25
N ASP A 25 41.49 -93.09 16.05
CA ASP A 25 40.29 -93.94 15.86
C ASP A 25 40.46 -95.15 14.93
N LYS A 26 41.66 -95.74 14.90
CA LYS A 26 41.96 -96.96 14.11
C LYS A 26 41.87 -98.29 14.87
N VAL A 27 41.22 -98.36 16.04
CA VAL A 27 41.16 -99.63 16.83
C VAL A 27 39.74 -100.04 17.28
N LYS A 28 38.67 -99.30 16.96
CA LYS A 28 37.27 -99.74 17.21
C LYS A 28 36.50 -100.24 15.98
N THR A 29 37.08 -100.17 14.78
CA THR A 29 36.31 -100.22 13.53
C THR A 29 36.33 -101.56 12.79
N GLU A 30 37.23 -102.51 13.06
CA GLU A 30 37.26 -103.76 12.27
C GLU A 30 36.17 -104.78 12.65
N TRP A 31 35.87 -104.92 13.95
CA TRP A 31 34.85 -105.87 14.41
C TRP A 31 33.42 -105.38 14.12
N GLU A 32 33.17 -104.08 14.27
CA GLU A 32 31.87 -103.47 13.95
C GLU A 32 31.64 -103.42 12.43
N ALA A 33 32.67 -103.06 11.64
CA ALA A 33 32.60 -103.15 10.19
C ALA A 33 32.35 -104.59 9.73
N LYS A 34 32.91 -105.60 10.40
CA LYS A 34 32.63 -107.01 10.10
C LYS A 34 31.17 -107.39 10.37
N GLN A 35 30.60 -107.01 11.52
CA GLN A 35 29.18 -107.30 11.81
C GLN A 35 28.22 -106.58 10.87
N VAL A 36 28.51 -105.32 10.55
CA VAL A 36 27.74 -104.54 9.58
C VAL A 36 27.82 -105.19 8.19
N ARG A 37 29.02 -105.56 7.74
CA ARG A 37 29.21 -106.28 6.47
C ARG A 37 28.49 -107.62 6.46
N ASP A 38 28.49 -108.38 7.56
CA ASP A 38 27.75 -109.64 7.66
C ASP A 38 26.23 -109.43 7.56
N ARG A 39 25.68 -108.37 8.18
CA ARG A 39 24.25 -108.02 8.05
C ARG A 39 23.87 -107.59 6.63
N LEU A 40 24.67 -106.72 6.01
CA LEU A 40 24.47 -106.30 4.63
C LEU A 40 24.64 -107.47 3.65
N LYS A 41 25.61 -108.35 3.87
CA LYS A 41 25.82 -109.57 3.07
C LYS A 41 24.66 -110.54 3.18
N ASN A 42 24.11 -110.72 4.38
CA ASN A 42 22.89 -111.52 4.59
C ASN A 42 21.68 -110.91 3.88
N TYR A 43 21.52 -109.58 3.93
CA TYR A 43 20.47 -108.87 3.20
C TYR A 43 20.62 -109.05 1.68
N ILE A 44 21.81 -108.79 1.12
CA ILE A 44 22.12 -108.95 -0.31
C ILE A 44 21.89 -110.39 -0.76
N SER A 45 22.30 -111.39 0.03
CA SER A 45 22.11 -112.81 -0.31
C SER A 45 20.63 -113.19 -0.40
N ARG A 46 19.75 -112.54 0.39
CA ARG A 46 18.29 -112.71 0.27
C ARG A 46 17.76 -112.02 -0.98
N GLN A 47 18.23 -110.81 -1.28
CA GLN A 47 17.83 -110.07 -2.47
C GLN A 47 18.29 -110.75 -3.78
N GLN A 48 19.43 -111.43 -3.77
CA GLN A 48 19.94 -112.16 -4.93
C GLN A 48 19.01 -113.30 -5.37
N LYS A 49 18.37 -113.99 -4.42
CA LYS A 49 17.38 -115.05 -4.71
C LYS A 49 16.12 -114.49 -5.36
N ILE A 50 15.73 -113.27 -4.97
CA ILE A 50 14.57 -112.56 -5.52
C ILE A 50 14.91 -111.95 -6.90
N ASN A 51 16.18 -111.61 -7.14
CA ASN A 51 16.64 -111.01 -8.40
C ASN A 51 16.55 -111.97 -9.60
N TRP A 52 16.68 -113.28 -9.39
CA TRP A 52 16.54 -114.28 -10.47
C TRP A 52 15.15 -114.35 -11.10
N SER A 53 14.13 -113.79 -10.44
CA SER A 53 12.73 -113.81 -10.88
C SER A 53 12.20 -112.43 -11.31
N CYS A 54 13.07 -111.46 -11.63
CA CYS A 54 12.65 -110.11 -12.00
C CYS A 54 12.20 -109.99 -13.47
N THR A 55 11.30 -109.05 -13.73
CA THR A 55 10.85 -108.73 -15.09
C THR A 55 11.88 -107.86 -15.84
N ARG A 56 11.83 -107.83 -17.17
CA ARG A 56 12.77 -107.05 -18.00
C ARG A 56 12.74 -105.53 -17.69
N GLU A 57 11.62 -105.02 -17.21
CA GLU A 57 11.46 -103.61 -16.85
C GLU A 57 12.05 -103.29 -15.45
N GLU A 58 12.27 -104.31 -14.62
CA GLU A 58 12.86 -104.22 -13.29
C GLU A 58 14.34 -104.65 -13.27
N GLU A 59 14.87 -105.08 -14.42
CA GLU A 59 16.24 -105.56 -14.59
C GLU A 59 17.23 -104.43 -14.23
N ILE A 60 18.19 -104.78 -13.37
CA ILE A 60 19.28 -103.91 -12.92
C ILE A 60 20.58 -104.70 -12.98
N ASP A 61 21.70 -103.99 -13.09
CA ASP A 61 23.01 -104.55 -12.76
C ASP A 61 23.09 -104.77 -11.25
N PHE A 62 22.56 -105.92 -10.82
CA PHE A 62 22.56 -106.33 -9.42
C PHE A 62 23.99 -106.53 -8.88
N GLY A 63 24.93 -106.90 -9.75
CA GLY A 63 26.35 -107.03 -9.40
C GLY A 63 26.96 -105.68 -9.06
N GLY A 64 26.72 -104.68 -9.92
CA GLY A 64 27.14 -103.29 -9.71
C GLY A 64 26.53 -102.67 -8.46
N LEU A 65 25.22 -102.81 -8.24
CA LEU A 65 24.56 -102.29 -7.04
C LEU A 65 25.05 -103.01 -5.76
N THR A 66 25.26 -104.33 -5.84
CA THR A 66 25.81 -105.10 -4.71
C THR A 66 27.20 -104.63 -4.34
N HIS A 67 28.04 -104.36 -5.34
CA HIS A 67 29.38 -103.82 -5.12
C HIS A 67 29.30 -102.49 -4.36
N TYR A 68 28.49 -101.55 -4.84
CA TYR A 68 28.27 -100.26 -4.18
C TYR A 68 27.80 -100.39 -2.73
N ILE A 69 26.83 -101.27 -2.45
CA ILE A 69 26.31 -101.50 -1.08
C ILE A 69 27.39 -102.11 -0.16
N GLN A 70 28.30 -102.94 -0.69
CA GLN A 70 29.32 -103.63 0.10
C GLN A 70 30.60 -102.81 0.33
N THR A 71 30.90 -101.87 -0.57
CA THR A 71 32.13 -101.07 -0.51
C THR A 71 31.84 -99.62 -0.12
N ASP A 72 31.13 -98.90 -0.98
CA ASP A 72 31.13 -97.43 -0.98
C ASP A 72 29.99 -96.85 -0.12
N LEU A 73 28.87 -97.58 0.02
CA LEU A 73 27.70 -97.12 0.76
C LEU A 73 28.01 -96.84 2.24
N LEU A 74 28.95 -97.57 2.85
CA LEU A 74 29.29 -97.39 4.27
C LEU A 74 29.89 -96.02 4.54
N ASP A 75 30.71 -95.51 3.62
CA ASP A 75 31.31 -94.18 3.71
C ASP A 75 30.26 -93.11 3.40
N ASP A 76 29.44 -93.33 2.37
CA ASP A 76 28.39 -92.39 1.96
C ASP A 76 27.28 -92.23 3.03
N VAL A 77 26.99 -93.29 3.81
CA VAL A 77 25.92 -93.23 4.82
C VAL A 77 26.31 -92.45 6.07
N GLN A 78 27.61 -92.19 6.28
CA GLN A 78 28.10 -91.52 7.48
C GLN A 78 27.51 -90.11 7.61
N GLU A 79 27.56 -89.30 6.55
CA GLU A 79 26.92 -87.97 6.52
C GLU A 79 25.39 -88.08 6.61
N ARG A 80 24.80 -89.13 6.02
CA ARG A 80 23.35 -89.36 6.05
C ARG A 80 22.83 -89.67 7.46
N LEU A 81 23.63 -90.32 8.31
CA LEU A 81 23.24 -90.70 9.66
C LEU A 81 23.65 -89.67 10.71
N PHE A 82 24.79 -88.99 10.52
CA PHE A 82 25.41 -88.16 11.56
C PHE A 82 25.55 -86.66 11.21
N GLY A 83 25.20 -86.25 9.99
CA GLY A 83 25.24 -84.84 9.57
C GLY A 83 24.07 -83.99 10.08
N ASN A 84 24.16 -82.67 9.87
CA ASN A 84 23.08 -81.73 10.17
C ASN A 84 21.89 -81.87 9.18
N ARG A 85 20.81 -81.08 9.35
CA ARG A 85 19.57 -81.28 8.57
C ARG A 85 19.79 -81.12 7.05
N GLU A 86 20.58 -80.15 6.63
CA GLU A 86 20.85 -79.89 5.20
C GLU A 86 21.82 -80.94 4.64
N GLU A 87 22.88 -81.25 5.37
CA GLU A 87 23.85 -82.31 5.02
C GLU A 87 23.18 -83.67 4.83
N ARG A 88 22.27 -84.06 5.73
CA ARG A 88 21.50 -85.31 5.60
C ARG A 88 20.61 -85.34 4.36
N GLY A 89 20.07 -84.18 3.96
CA GLY A 89 19.27 -84.04 2.75
C GLY A 89 20.12 -84.18 1.47
N MET A 90 21.30 -83.57 1.45
CA MET A 90 22.25 -83.66 0.34
C MET A 90 22.80 -85.10 0.21
N ALA A 91 23.21 -85.71 1.31
CA ALA A 91 23.72 -87.09 1.34
C ALA A 91 22.68 -88.10 0.81
N ARG A 92 21.39 -87.94 1.18
CA ARG A 92 20.31 -88.79 0.64
C ARG A 92 20.23 -88.70 -0.89
N THR A 93 20.33 -87.50 -1.44
CA THR A 93 20.24 -87.27 -2.88
C THR A 93 21.45 -87.87 -3.61
N SER A 94 22.65 -87.74 -3.03
CA SER A 94 23.89 -88.33 -3.54
C SER A 94 23.84 -89.86 -3.57
N ILE A 95 23.45 -90.50 -2.45
CA ILE A 95 23.34 -91.97 -2.35
C ILE A 95 22.35 -92.52 -3.37
N ILE A 96 21.18 -91.90 -3.50
CA ILE A 96 20.16 -92.29 -4.50
C ILE A 96 20.71 -92.20 -5.92
N SER A 97 21.47 -91.15 -6.22
CA SER A 97 22.10 -90.95 -7.53
C SER A 97 23.12 -92.05 -7.83
N LYS A 98 24.04 -92.32 -6.89
CA LYS A 98 25.06 -93.37 -7.02
C LYS A 98 24.43 -94.75 -7.14
N ALA A 99 23.48 -95.10 -6.29
CA ALA A 99 22.76 -96.37 -6.36
C ALA A 99 22.07 -96.59 -7.71
N THR A 100 21.44 -95.57 -8.27
CA THR A 100 20.81 -95.64 -9.60
C THR A 100 21.85 -95.85 -10.71
N CYS A 101 23.01 -95.20 -10.59
CA CYS A 101 24.11 -95.30 -11.56
C CYS A 101 24.77 -96.68 -11.55
N TYR A 102 25.16 -97.19 -10.37
CA TYR A 102 25.77 -98.51 -10.21
C TYR A 102 24.82 -99.65 -10.58
N ALA A 103 23.50 -99.45 -10.44
CA ALA A 103 22.49 -100.41 -10.86
C ALA A 103 22.19 -100.38 -12.37
N GLN A 104 22.78 -99.44 -13.14
CA GLN A 104 22.42 -99.18 -14.55
C GLN A 104 20.91 -99.12 -14.78
N ALA A 105 20.18 -98.46 -13.87
CA ALA A 105 18.72 -98.44 -13.90
C ALA A 105 18.21 -97.44 -14.94
N HIS A 106 17.63 -97.95 -16.04
CA HIS A 106 17.19 -97.15 -17.18
C HIS A 106 15.67 -96.92 -17.26
N THR A 107 14.89 -97.55 -16.38
CA THR A 107 13.42 -97.41 -16.29
C THR A 107 13.01 -96.86 -14.92
N SER A 108 11.78 -96.34 -14.80
CA SER A 108 11.25 -95.89 -13.51
C SER A 108 11.18 -97.01 -12.47
N LEU A 109 10.79 -98.22 -12.88
CA LEU A 109 10.70 -99.42 -12.04
C LEU A 109 12.08 -99.90 -11.56
N SER A 110 13.06 -100.04 -12.46
CA SER A 110 14.44 -100.39 -12.11
C SER A 110 15.08 -99.36 -11.16
N ARG A 111 14.79 -98.07 -11.34
CA ARG A 111 15.27 -96.99 -10.48
C ARG A 111 14.64 -97.04 -9.08
N GLN A 112 13.33 -97.21 -8.99
CA GLN A 112 12.64 -97.37 -7.70
C GLN A 112 13.15 -98.61 -6.95
N ARG A 113 13.40 -99.70 -7.67
CA ARG A 113 13.94 -100.93 -7.10
C ARG A 113 15.35 -100.74 -6.53
N ALA A 114 16.25 -100.07 -7.27
CA ALA A 114 17.60 -99.74 -6.80
C ALA A 114 17.58 -98.81 -5.56
N ILE A 115 16.70 -97.80 -5.57
CA ILE A 115 16.50 -96.89 -4.43
C ILE A 115 16.00 -97.65 -3.21
N TRP A 116 14.96 -98.45 -3.36
CA TRP A 116 14.37 -99.21 -2.25
C TRP A 116 15.37 -100.18 -1.62
N MET A 117 16.17 -100.87 -2.44
CA MET A 117 17.21 -101.77 -1.94
C MET A 117 18.30 -101.01 -1.16
N THR A 118 18.65 -99.82 -1.62
CA THR A 118 19.65 -98.97 -0.98
C THR A 118 19.10 -98.34 0.30
N GLU A 119 17.87 -97.82 0.31
CA GLU A 119 17.21 -97.29 1.51
C GLU A 119 17.04 -98.38 2.57
N THR A 120 16.67 -99.60 2.19
CA THR A 120 16.59 -100.73 3.13
C THR A 120 17.96 -101.06 3.74
N ALA A 121 19.04 -100.96 2.95
CA ALA A 121 20.40 -101.11 3.47
C ALA A 121 20.76 -99.98 4.45
N ILE A 122 20.38 -98.73 4.16
CA ILE A 122 20.55 -97.59 5.07
C ILE A 122 19.76 -97.78 6.38
N ASP A 123 18.54 -98.30 6.33
CA ASP A 123 17.72 -98.54 7.52
C ASP A 123 18.34 -99.62 8.42
N ILE A 124 18.91 -100.67 7.84
CA ILE A 124 19.68 -101.70 8.59
C ILE A 124 20.86 -101.06 9.31
N LEU A 125 21.55 -100.11 8.67
CA LEU A 125 22.66 -99.36 9.24
C LEU A 125 22.17 -98.42 10.35
N HIS A 126 21.09 -97.67 10.10
CA HIS A 126 20.48 -96.76 11.05
C HIS A 126 20.07 -97.46 12.35
N GLU A 127 19.35 -98.59 12.25
CA GLU A 127 18.91 -99.35 13.41
C GLU A 127 20.08 -100.01 14.15
N PHE A 128 21.14 -100.42 13.44
CA PHE A 128 22.37 -100.91 14.08
C PHE A 128 22.99 -99.83 14.96
N TYR A 129 23.20 -98.61 14.46
CA TYR A 129 23.80 -97.51 15.23
C TYR A 129 22.86 -97.01 16.34
N LYS A 130 21.57 -96.91 16.08
CA LYS A 130 20.55 -96.49 17.06
C LYS A 130 20.44 -97.45 18.25
N SER A 131 20.58 -98.76 18.00
CA SER A 131 20.54 -99.77 19.07
C SER A 131 21.73 -99.70 20.05
N ARG A 132 22.80 -98.97 19.69
CA ARG A 132 24.04 -98.82 20.46
C ARG A 132 24.10 -97.57 21.33
N ILE A 133 23.11 -96.68 21.24
CA ILE A 133 23.04 -95.44 22.03
C ILE A 133 22.75 -95.80 23.49
N ASN A 134 23.60 -95.32 24.42
CA ASN A 134 23.43 -95.57 25.85
C ASN A 134 22.20 -94.83 26.44
N ARG A 135 21.72 -95.26 27.61
CA ARG A 135 20.53 -94.67 28.27
C ARG A 135 20.73 -93.20 28.67
N GLU A 136 21.94 -92.80 29.02
CA GLU A 136 22.24 -91.43 29.45
C GLU A 136 22.12 -90.41 28.31
N LEU A 137 22.60 -90.74 27.11
CA LEU A 137 22.45 -89.88 25.92
C LEU A 137 20.98 -89.74 25.51
N LYS A 138 20.17 -90.80 25.67
CA LYS A 138 18.72 -90.73 25.46
C LYS A 138 18.05 -89.80 26.48
N PHE A 139 18.51 -89.79 27.73
CA PHE A 139 17.99 -88.88 28.76
C PHE A 139 18.35 -87.42 28.46
N ILE A 140 19.60 -87.13 28.06
CA ILE A 140 20.01 -85.78 27.67
C ILE A 140 19.22 -85.27 26.46
N ALA A 141 19.00 -86.11 25.45
CA ALA A 141 18.20 -85.74 24.28
C ALA A 141 16.76 -85.37 24.64
N ALA A 142 16.13 -86.11 25.57
CA ALA A 142 14.79 -85.79 26.07
C ALA A 142 14.77 -84.45 26.82
N GLN A 143 15.77 -84.17 27.66
CA GLN A 143 15.85 -82.88 28.35
C GLN A 143 16.08 -81.70 27.41
N ILE A 144 16.80 -81.88 26.30
CA ILE A 144 16.95 -80.87 25.26
C ILE A 144 15.60 -80.63 24.56
N GLU A 145 14.83 -81.70 24.28
CA GLU A 145 13.50 -81.59 23.67
C GLU A 145 12.53 -80.82 24.57
N ASP A 146 12.53 -81.11 25.87
CA ASP A 146 11.73 -80.39 26.86
C ASP A 146 12.14 -78.91 26.96
N ALA A 147 13.44 -78.61 27.03
CA ALA A 147 13.95 -77.23 27.08
C ALA A 147 13.61 -76.41 25.82
N VAL A 148 13.66 -77.03 24.64
CA VAL A 148 13.22 -76.38 23.39
C VAL A 148 11.71 -76.16 23.38
N GLY A 149 10.94 -77.10 23.93
CA GLY A 149 9.50 -76.94 24.13
C GLY A 149 9.15 -75.75 25.01
N GLU A 150 9.84 -75.58 26.13
CA GLU A 150 9.64 -74.44 27.05
C GLU A 150 10.00 -73.10 26.38
N ILE A 151 11.15 -73.00 25.72
CA ILE A 151 11.58 -71.78 25.01
C ILE A 151 10.57 -71.40 23.92
N ALA A 152 10.05 -72.37 23.15
CA ALA A 152 9.05 -72.11 22.12
C ALA A 152 7.73 -71.58 22.71
N THR A 153 7.30 -72.11 23.86
CA THR A 153 6.09 -71.62 24.54
C THR A 153 6.24 -70.21 25.11
N GLU A 154 7.43 -69.87 25.64
CA GLU A 154 7.71 -68.55 26.21
C GLU A 154 7.76 -67.47 25.12
N GLN A 155 8.45 -67.73 24.00
CA GLN A 155 8.45 -66.83 22.85
C GLN A 155 7.06 -66.63 22.25
N THR A 156 6.23 -67.68 22.21
CA THR A 156 4.86 -67.58 21.71
C THR A 156 4.01 -66.66 22.60
N LYS A 157 4.18 -66.72 23.93
CA LYS A 157 3.51 -65.80 24.87
C LYS A 157 3.95 -64.35 24.67
N GLU A 158 5.24 -64.10 24.50
CA GLU A 158 5.77 -62.74 24.27
C GLU A 158 5.22 -62.14 22.97
N ILE A 159 5.18 -62.93 21.89
CA ILE A 159 4.61 -62.49 20.61
C ILE A 159 3.13 -62.13 20.75
N VAL A 160 2.33 -62.97 21.42
CA VAL A 160 0.90 -62.70 21.64
C VAL A 160 0.68 -61.40 22.42
N GLN A 161 1.45 -61.16 23.47
CA GLN A 161 1.36 -59.92 24.26
C GLN A 161 1.74 -58.69 23.43
N THR A 162 2.76 -58.80 22.59
CA THR A 162 3.21 -57.70 21.73
C THR A 162 2.18 -57.36 20.65
N VAL A 163 1.54 -58.37 20.07
CA VAL A 163 0.45 -58.20 19.09
C VAL A 163 -0.75 -57.52 19.74
N GLN A 164 -1.19 -57.97 20.92
CA GLN A 164 -2.31 -57.35 21.64
C GLN A 164 -2.05 -55.88 21.98
N ALA A 165 -0.85 -55.55 22.49
CA ALA A 165 -0.48 -54.17 22.77
C ALA A 165 -0.42 -53.29 21.51
N SER A 166 -0.06 -53.87 20.36
CA SER A 166 -0.06 -53.16 19.07
C SER A 166 -1.48 -52.90 18.56
N GLU A 167 -2.41 -53.87 18.70
CA GLU A 167 -3.82 -53.71 18.34
C GLU A 167 -4.49 -52.62 19.17
N GLU A 168 -4.24 -52.58 20.48
CA GLU A 168 -4.77 -51.53 21.36
C GLU A 168 -4.27 -50.13 20.95
N ARG A 169 -2.99 -50.00 20.56
CA ARG A 169 -2.44 -48.73 20.04
C ARG A 169 -3.13 -48.31 18.74
N VAL A 170 -3.27 -49.22 17.77
CA VAL A 170 -3.91 -48.94 16.48
C VAL A 170 -5.37 -48.54 16.67
N ILE A 171 -6.13 -49.24 17.53
CA ILE A 171 -7.52 -48.90 17.85
C ILE A 171 -7.62 -47.52 18.49
N LYS A 172 -6.69 -47.16 19.38
CA LYS A 172 -6.65 -45.85 20.04
C LYS A 172 -6.34 -44.74 19.04
N GLU A 173 -5.40 -44.95 18.12
CA GLU A 173 -5.08 -44.00 17.05
C GLU A 173 -6.24 -43.81 16.07
N LEU A 174 -6.90 -44.90 15.66
CA LEU A 174 -8.10 -44.86 14.81
C LEU A 174 -9.26 -44.13 15.48
N LYS A 175 -9.51 -44.36 16.77
CA LYS A 175 -10.53 -43.62 17.53
C LYS A 175 -10.21 -42.13 17.61
N ASN A 176 -8.95 -41.75 17.80
CA ASN A 176 -8.54 -40.35 17.83
C ASN A 176 -8.66 -39.69 16.44
N ALA A 177 -8.27 -40.39 15.36
CA ALA A 177 -8.44 -39.90 14.00
C ALA A 177 -9.93 -39.72 13.63
N ALA A 178 -10.78 -40.69 13.98
CA ALA A 178 -12.23 -40.60 13.76
C ALA A 178 -12.89 -39.46 14.56
N LYS A 179 -12.43 -39.21 15.80
CA LYS A 179 -12.90 -38.09 16.63
C LYS A 179 -12.52 -36.72 16.05
N ASN A 180 -11.36 -36.64 15.38
CA ASN A 180 -10.91 -35.43 14.69
C ASN A 180 -11.63 -35.20 13.35
N ILE A 181 -12.07 -36.26 12.67
CA ILE A 181 -12.80 -36.18 11.39
C ILE A 181 -14.32 -35.94 11.60
N GLY A 182 -14.90 -36.40 12.71
CA GLY A 182 -16.34 -36.45 12.92
C GLY A 182 -17.08 -35.11 13.09
N ASN A 183 -16.39 -34.05 13.52
CA ASN A 183 -17.03 -32.79 13.89
C ASN A 183 -17.05 -31.71 12.79
N MET A 184 -16.39 -31.97 11.64
CA MET A 184 -16.34 -31.04 10.50
C MET A 184 -16.33 -31.76 9.13
N SER A 185 -16.91 -32.96 9.05
CA SER A 185 -17.04 -33.61 7.75
C SER A 185 -17.97 -32.78 6.85
N ILE A 186 -17.39 -32.15 5.83
CA ILE A 186 -18.12 -31.41 4.79
C ILE A 186 -19.17 -32.33 4.17
N GLU A 187 -18.81 -33.59 3.91
CA GLU A 187 -19.69 -34.63 3.39
C GLU A 187 -20.91 -34.86 4.30
N LYS A 188 -20.70 -35.00 5.61
CA LYS A 188 -21.78 -35.19 6.59
C LYS A 188 -22.70 -33.97 6.67
N ASN A 189 -22.13 -32.77 6.70
CA ASN A 189 -22.91 -31.54 6.72
C ASN A 189 -23.70 -31.36 5.42
N MET A 190 -23.13 -31.69 4.26
CA MET A 190 -23.83 -31.69 2.98
C MET A 190 -24.97 -32.72 2.93
N GLN A 191 -24.78 -33.90 3.53
CA GLN A 191 -25.81 -34.93 3.61
C GLN A 191 -26.98 -34.48 4.48
N LEU A 192 -26.71 -33.91 5.66
CA LEU A 192 -27.73 -33.33 6.55
C LEU A 192 -28.49 -32.20 5.85
N MET A 193 -27.80 -31.31 5.12
CA MET A 193 -28.44 -30.26 4.32
C MET A 193 -29.36 -30.84 3.24
N ARG A 194 -28.92 -31.90 2.52
CA ARG A 194 -29.75 -32.59 1.51
C ARG A 194 -30.96 -33.31 2.11
N GLN A 195 -30.86 -33.73 3.37
CA GLN A 195 -31.93 -34.39 4.12
C GLN A 195 -32.91 -33.40 4.77
N GLY A 196 -32.61 -32.08 4.73
CA GLY A 196 -33.44 -31.03 5.33
C GLY A 196 -33.19 -30.78 6.82
N ASP A 197 -32.21 -31.46 7.43
CA ASP A 197 -31.84 -31.35 8.85
C ASP A 197 -30.93 -30.14 9.11
N ILE A 198 -31.38 -28.94 8.71
CA ILE A 198 -30.60 -27.70 8.74
C ILE A 198 -30.16 -27.35 10.18
N GLY A 199 -31.02 -27.53 11.17
CA GLY A 199 -30.71 -27.18 12.57
C GLY A 199 -29.49 -27.92 13.14
N GLN A 200 -29.28 -29.20 12.78
CA GLN A 200 -28.07 -29.93 13.22
C GLN A 200 -26.79 -29.38 12.59
N VAL A 201 -26.87 -28.89 11.36
CA VAL A 201 -25.75 -28.24 10.67
C VAL A 201 -25.45 -26.90 11.32
N GLU A 202 -26.47 -26.10 11.64
CA GLU A 202 -26.34 -24.84 12.36
C GLU A 202 -25.69 -25.04 13.73
N ASP A 203 -26.11 -26.04 14.51
CA ASP A 203 -25.50 -26.38 15.80
C ASP A 203 -24.05 -26.82 15.65
N THR A 204 -23.75 -27.64 14.64
CA THR A 204 -22.38 -28.11 14.38
C THR A 204 -21.46 -26.96 14.03
N VAL A 205 -21.90 -26.05 13.15
CA VAL A 205 -21.15 -24.86 12.73
C VAL A 205 -20.99 -23.88 13.90
N SER A 206 -22.06 -23.65 14.66
CA SER A 206 -22.05 -22.78 15.85
C SER A 206 -21.08 -23.29 16.91
N ASN A 207 -21.12 -24.59 17.22
CA ASN A 207 -20.21 -25.22 18.18
C ASN A 207 -18.75 -25.15 17.71
N PHE A 208 -18.50 -25.33 16.41
CA PHE A 208 -17.17 -25.21 15.83
C PHE A 208 -16.60 -23.78 16.01
N PHE A 209 -17.37 -22.76 15.62
CA PHE A 209 -16.93 -21.37 15.77
C PHE A 209 -16.88 -20.93 17.23
N ALA A 210 -17.76 -21.43 18.11
CA ALA A 210 -17.69 -21.18 19.54
C ALA A 210 -16.42 -21.78 20.16
N ALA A 211 -16.06 -23.01 19.77
CA ALA A 211 -14.84 -23.67 20.22
C ALA A 211 -13.60 -22.87 19.81
N ILE A 212 -13.47 -22.51 18.52
CA ILE A 212 -12.38 -21.65 18.04
C ILE A 212 -12.40 -20.30 18.75
N GLY A 213 -13.57 -19.67 18.85
CA GLY A 213 -13.72 -18.37 19.49
C GLY A 213 -13.20 -18.37 20.94
N SER A 214 -13.46 -19.44 21.67
CA SER A 214 -13.05 -19.59 23.07
C SER A 214 -11.53 -19.78 23.27
N THR A 215 -10.75 -20.06 22.22
CA THR A 215 -9.29 -20.15 22.31
C THR A 215 -8.58 -18.81 22.18
N HIS A 216 -9.32 -17.70 22.08
CA HIS A 216 -8.73 -16.37 22.07
C HIS A 216 -7.98 -16.11 23.39
N ILE A 217 -6.79 -15.51 23.32
CA ILE A 217 -5.90 -15.30 24.48
C ILE A 217 -6.53 -14.46 25.61
N LEU A 218 -7.52 -13.63 25.26
CA LEU A 218 -8.29 -12.79 26.18
C LEU A 218 -9.70 -13.35 26.50
N PHE A 219 -10.02 -14.60 26.16
CA PHE A 219 -11.28 -15.21 26.58
C PHE A 219 -11.37 -15.24 28.14
N PRO A 220 -12.50 -14.89 28.78
CA PRO A 220 -13.84 -14.66 28.22
C PRO A 220 -14.16 -13.21 27.81
N ASN A 221 -13.18 -12.30 27.76
CA ASN A 221 -13.43 -10.90 27.37
C ASN A 221 -13.52 -10.74 25.84
N TYR A 222 -12.72 -11.51 25.10
CA TYR A 222 -12.71 -11.53 23.64
C TYR A 222 -12.82 -12.95 23.11
N ARG A 223 -13.33 -13.08 21.88
CA ARG A 223 -13.31 -14.32 21.10
C ARG A 223 -12.86 -14.06 19.66
N TYR A 224 -12.36 -15.07 18.98
CA TYR A 224 -12.30 -15.02 17.53
C TYR A 224 -13.70 -15.14 16.94
N GLU A 225 -14.01 -14.34 15.92
CA GLU A 225 -15.22 -14.45 15.13
C GLU A 225 -14.87 -14.42 13.64
N TYR A 226 -15.69 -15.08 12.83
CA TYR A 226 -15.47 -15.19 11.39
C TYR A 226 -16.25 -14.12 10.63
N LYS A 227 -15.57 -13.40 9.75
CA LYS A 227 -16.19 -12.39 8.87
C LYS A 227 -16.37 -12.98 7.47
N GLY A 228 -17.59 -13.47 7.21
CA GLY A 228 -17.94 -14.25 6.02
C GLY A 228 -17.59 -13.63 4.67
N GLU A 229 -17.73 -12.31 4.51
CA GLU A 229 -17.46 -11.63 3.24
C GLU A 229 -15.98 -11.61 2.84
N LYS A 230 -15.05 -11.67 3.81
CA LYS A 230 -13.60 -11.54 3.56
C LYS A 230 -12.84 -12.83 3.85
N GLY A 231 -13.52 -13.87 4.33
CA GLY A 231 -12.89 -15.14 4.67
C GLY A 231 -11.87 -15.08 5.81
N GLN A 232 -11.97 -14.08 6.70
CA GLN A 232 -10.96 -13.80 7.73
C GLN A 232 -11.56 -13.89 9.14
N LEU A 233 -10.75 -14.37 10.09
CA LEU A 233 -11.04 -14.25 11.52
C LEU A 233 -10.72 -12.84 12.00
N TYR A 234 -11.41 -12.38 13.04
CA TYR A 234 -11.09 -11.15 13.75
C TYR A 234 -11.41 -11.30 15.23
N SER A 235 -10.73 -10.51 16.05
CA SER A 235 -10.90 -10.51 17.50
C SER A 235 -12.08 -9.60 17.87
N LYS A 236 -13.11 -10.18 18.49
CA LYS A 236 -14.36 -9.49 18.86
C LYS A 236 -14.49 -9.39 20.38
N PRO A 237 -14.73 -8.19 20.96
CA PRO A 237 -15.09 -8.07 22.37
C PRO A 237 -16.47 -8.70 22.63
N LEU A 238 -16.61 -9.37 23.77
CA LEU A 238 -17.86 -10.00 24.19
C LEU A 238 -18.75 -9.06 25.02
N THR A 239 -18.18 -8.05 25.67
CA THR A 239 -18.93 -7.05 26.44
C THR A 239 -18.37 -5.63 26.25
N LYS A 240 -19.11 -4.61 26.73
CA LYS A 240 -18.62 -3.23 26.72
C LYS A 240 -17.45 -3.04 27.69
N GLU A 241 -17.50 -3.68 28.87
CA GLU A 241 -16.42 -3.65 29.86
C GLU A 241 -15.13 -4.26 29.31
N ALA A 242 -15.24 -5.32 28.49
CA ALA A 242 -14.09 -5.92 27.80
C ALA A 242 -13.44 -4.94 26.82
N LEU A 243 -14.23 -4.15 26.09
CA LEU A 243 -13.74 -3.13 25.16
C LEU A 243 -13.06 -1.97 25.90
N GLU A 244 -13.61 -1.53 27.04
CA GLU A 244 -13.02 -0.50 27.88
C GLU A 244 -11.70 -0.96 28.52
N LYS A 245 -11.64 -2.24 28.96
CA LYS A 245 -10.46 -2.83 29.59
C LYS A 245 -9.35 -3.15 28.58
N TYR A 246 -9.70 -3.63 27.40
CA TYR A 246 -8.77 -3.98 26.33
C TYR A 246 -9.16 -3.26 25.03
N PRO A 247 -8.99 -1.93 24.95
CA PRO A 247 -9.33 -1.19 23.75
C PRO A 247 -8.42 -1.60 22.58
N PRO A 248 -8.97 -1.90 21.40
CA PRO A 248 -8.18 -2.16 20.21
C PRO A 248 -7.38 -0.92 19.83
N ARG A 249 -6.07 -1.08 19.61
CA ARG A 249 -5.16 -0.01 19.18
C ARG A 249 -4.17 -0.57 18.16
N ILE A 250 -3.69 0.28 17.27
CA ILE A 250 -2.58 -0.06 16.39
C ILE A 250 -1.37 0.76 16.85
N SER A 251 -0.29 0.07 17.20
CA SER A 251 1.02 0.67 17.42
C SER A 251 1.80 0.57 16.12
N CYS A 252 2.37 1.67 15.65
CA CYS A 252 3.17 1.68 14.44
C CYS A 252 4.50 2.42 14.64
N THR A 253 5.49 2.06 13.82
CA THR A 253 6.74 2.80 13.66
C THR A 253 6.89 3.19 12.20
N GLY A 254 7.57 4.30 11.95
CA GLY A 254 7.65 4.86 10.61
C GLY A 254 8.62 6.02 10.52
N THR A 255 8.75 6.54 9.31
CA THR A 255 9.41 7.83 9.09
C THR A 255 8.39 8.93 9.09
N ILE A 256 8.75 10.06 9.68
CA ILE A 256 7.90 11.24 9.73
C ILE A 256 8.58 12.33 8.90
N GLN A 257 7.78 12.98 8.07
CA GLN A 257 8.20 14.09 7.23
C GLN A 257 7.33 15.30 7.50
N MET A 258 7.94 16.49 7.44
CA MET A 258 7.24 17.76 7.47
C MET A 258 7.92 18.67 6.45
N ASN A 259 7.13 19.28 5.56
CA ASN A 259 7.63 20.11 4.47
C ASN A 259 8.76 19.43 3.64
N GLY A 260 8.56 18.15 3.30
CA GLY A 260 9.51 17.36 2.52
C GLY A 260 10.79 16.92 3.24
N LYS A 261 10.98 17.26 4.52
CA LYS A 261 12.17 16.89 5.30
C LYS A 261 11.85 15.83 6.34
N TYR A 262 12.73 14.84 6.47
CA TYR A 262 12.63 13.82 7.51
C TYR A 262 12.93 14.39 8.89
N LEU A 263 12.07 14.07 9.86
CA LEU A 263 12.24 14.46 11.26
C LEU A 263 12.89 13.32 12.05
N GLN A 264 13.85 13.65 12.91
CA GLN A 264 14.49 12.67 13.80
C GLN A 264 13.62 12.31 15.00
N LYS A 265 12.73 13.21 15.41
CA LYS A 265 11.88 13.05 16.60
C LYS A 265 10.48 13.56 16.28
N PHE A 266 9.48 12.88 16.87
CA PHE A 266 8.09 13.31 16.84
C PHE A 266 7.58 13.40 18.28
N ASP A 267 7.37 14.62 18.73
CA ASP A 267 6.94 14.95 20.08
C ASP A 267 5.94 16.12 20.07
N VAL A 268 5.52 16.57 21.25
CA VAL A 268 4.58 17.68 21.40
C VAL A 268 5.09 18.95 20.74
N ASN A 269 6.41 19.21 20.76
CA ASN A 269 6.99 20.38 20.10
C ASN A 269 6.90 20.29 18.57
N THR A 270 7.01 19.09 18.03
CA THR A 270 6.82 18.85 16.59
C THR A 270 5.39 19.16 16.16
N ILE A 271 4.41 18.72 16.96
CA ILE A 271 2.98 18.99 16.71
C ILE A 271 2.69 20.48 16.88
N ASP A 272 3.23 21.12 17.92
CA ASP A 272 3.08 22.56 18.16
C ASP A 272 3.67 23.37 17.00
N TYR A 273 4.88 23.03 16.55
CA TYR A 273 5.51 23.65 15.38
C TYR A 273 4.64 23.48 14.13
N ALA A 274 4.17 22.27 13.84
CA ALA A 274 3.28 22.02 12.70
C ALA A 274 1.99 22.85 12.78
N ASN A 275 1.38 22.97 13.96
CA ASN A 275 0.18 23.79 14.16
C ASN A 275 0.47 25.29 13.99
N ARG A 276 1.57 25.79 14.56
CA ARG A 276 1.94 27.22 14.47
C ARG A 276 2.28 27.64 13.04
N HIS A 277 2.90 26.76 12.27
CA HIS A 277 3.30 27.00 10.88
C HIS A 277 2.31 26.46 9.84
N GLN A 278 1.18 25.89 10.28
CA GLN A 278 0.16 25.23 9.43
C GLN A 278 0.76 24.22 8.44
N LEU A 279 1.74 23.42 8.89
CA LEU A 279 2.42 22.42 8.06
C LEU A 279 1.83 21.03 8.27
N PRO A 280 1.43 20.32 7.19
CA PRO A 280 1.00 18.94 7.30
C PRO A 280 2.17 18.03 7.66
N ILE A 281 1.90 17.05 8.51
CA ILE A 281 2.87 16.02 8.91
C ILE A 281 2.52 14.74 8.15
N THR A 282 3.50 14.20 7.42
CA THR A 282 3.35 12.92 6.72
C THR A 282 4.00 11.81 7.53
N LEU A 283 3.24 10.78 7.87
CA LEU A 283 3.70 9.57 8.53
C LEU A 283 3.71 8.42 7.50
N ASN A 284 4.88 7.89 7.20
CA ASN A 284 5.03 6.69 6.37
C ASN A 284 5.26 5.49 7.28
N VAL A 285 4.35 4.53 7.27
CA VAL A 285 4.36 3.39 8.19
C VAL A 285 5.32 2.31 7.71
N ILE A 286 6.29 1.94 8.55
CA ILE A 286 7.27 0.87 8.29
C ILE A 286 6.87 -0.42 8.99
N THR A 287 6.40 -0.32 10.24
CA THR A 287 5.87 -1.46 10.98
C THR A 287 4.57 -1.08 11.66
N ALA A 288 3.66 -2.04 11.79
CA ALA A 288 2.42 -1.86 12.52
C ALA A 288 2.06 -3.17 13.25
N LYS A 289 1.50 -3.04 14.45
CA LYS A 289 0.98 -4.12 15.27
C LYS A 289 -0.33 -3.74 15.90
N LYS A 290 -1.33 -4.61 15.78
CA LYS A 290 -2.60 -4.51 16.48
C LYS A 290 -2.45 -5.06 17.90
N LEU A 291 -2.98 -4.30 18.85
CA LEU A 291 -3.00 -4.59 20.28
C LEU A 291 -4.44 -4.54 20.78
N LEU A 292 -4.74 -5.35 21.79
CA LEU A 292 -5.96 -5.26 22.60
C LEU A 292 -5.56 -4.83 24.02
N GLY A 293 -5.72 -3.55 24.32
CA GLY A 293 -5.07 -2.92 25.47
C GLY A 293 -3.55 -2.89 25.30
N ASN A 294 -2.83 -3.65 26.12
CA ASN A 294 -1.36 -3.77 26.07
C ASN A 294 -0.89 -5.16 25.58
N ILE A 295 -1.79 -5.98 25.04
CA ILE A 295 -1.50 -7.36 24.64
C ILE A 295 -1.61 -7.46 23.11
N ASP A 296 -0.63 -8.10 22.47
CA ASP A 296 -0.64 -8.32 21.02
C ASP A 296 -1.89 -9.09 20.58
N ASP A 297 -2.65 -8.53 19.63
CA ASP A 297 -3.79 -9.23 19.03
C ASP A 297 -3.24 -10.39 18.18
N PRO A 298 -3.68 -11.65 18.36
CA PRO A 298 -3.23 -12.73 17.49
C PRO A 298 -3.61 -12.53 16.02
N ILE A 299 -4.65 -11.73 15.73
CA ILE A 299 -5.07 -11.37 14.37
C ILE A 299 -4.49 -10.01 13.97
N GLN A 300 -3.53 -10.01 13.04
CA GLN A 300 -2.77 -8.81 12.63
C GLN A 300 -3.20 -8.20 11.28
N HIS A 301 -4.19 -8.76 10.59
CA HIS A 301 -4.59 -8.35 9.23
C HIS A 301 -4.89 -6.86 9.05
N GLU A 302 -5.43 -6.19 10.08
CA GLU A 302 -5.67 -4.74 10.03
C GLU A 302 -4.37 -3.93 10.08
N ALA A 303 -3.42 -4.33 10.93
CA ALA A 303 -2.13 -3.66 11.06
C ALA A 303 -1.23 -3.93 9.83
N GLU A 304 -1.23 -5.16 9.33
CA GLU A 304 -0.49 -5.55 8.12
C GLU A 304 -0.85 -4.68 6.90
N LYS A 305 -2.13 -4.32 6.75
CA LYS A 305 -2.60 -3.44 5.66
C LYS A 305 -2.09 -2.01 5.76
N LEU A 306 -1.66 -1.56 6.94
CA LEU A 306 -1.12 -0.22 7.12
C LEU A 306 0.37 -0.14 6.80
N ILE A 307 1.07 -1.27 6.70
CA ILE A 307 2.51 -1.29 6.41
C ILE A 307 2.72 -0.82 4.97
N GLY A 308 3.55 0.22 4.80
CA GLY A 308 3.80 0.85 3.51
C GLY A 308 2.83 1.99 3.17
N GLU A 309 1.78 2.20 3.95
CA GLU A 309 0.84 3.30 3.76
C GLU A 309 1.39 4.64 4.30
N SER A 310 0.88 5.73 3.75
CA SER A 310 1.22 7.10 4.13
C SER A 310 0.01 7.85 4.65
N PHE A 311 0.13 8.43 5.85
CA PHE A 311 -0.92 9.21 6.49
C PHE A 311 -0.53 10.69 6.56
N ILE A 312 -1.46 11.57 6.21
CA ILE A 312 -1.30 13.02 6.35
C ILE A 312 -2.08 13.48 7.57
N ILE A 313 -1.36 13.95 8.59
CA ILE A 313 -1.94 14.59 9.77
C ILE A 313 -2.01 16.08 9.46
N GLN A 314 -3.22 16.59 9.31
CA GLN A 314 -3.44 18.02 9.10
C GLN A 314 -3.21 18.78 10.42
N PRO A 315 -2.56 19.95 10.36
CA PRO A 315 -2.41 20.80 11.52
C PRO A 315 -3.79 21.26 12.01
N LYS A 316 -3.89 21.58 13.30
CA LYS A 316 -5.08 22.23 13.85
C LYS A 316 -5.22 23.60 13.17
N PRO A 317 -6.34 23.86 12.47
CA PRO A 317 -6.51 25.13 11.78
C PRO A 317 -6.59 26.28 12.77
N PHE A 318 -6.06 27.43 12.38
CA PHE A 318 -6.32 28.69 13.07
C PHE A 318 -7.81 29.05 13.03
N PRO A 319 -8.30 29.89 13.96
CA PRO A 319 -9.65 30.41 13.92
C PRO A 319 -10.01 30.98 12.53
N PRO A 320 -11.29 30.96 12.15
CA PRO A 320 -11.73 31.54 10.89
C PRO A 320 -11.41 33.03 10.81
N ALA A 321 -11.39 33.56 9.59
CA ALA A 321 -11.20 34.99 9.36
C ALA A 321 -12.27 35.81 10.10
N PHE A 322 -11.90 36.97 10.61
CA PHE A 322 -12.76 37.85 11.38
C PHE A 322 -12.81 39.25 10.76
N PRO A 323 -13.97 39.93 10.81
CA PRO A 323 -14.17 41.19 10.12
C PRO A 323 -13.59 42.37 10.91
N CYS A 324 -12.85 43.21 10.19
CA CYS A 324 -12.18 44.40 10.70
C CYS A 324 -12.47 45.61 9.81
N SER A 325 -12.29 46.79 10.39
CA SER A 325 -12.14 48.05 9.65
C SER A 325 -10.76 48.63 9.91
N ILE A 326 -10.28 49.42 8.96
CA ILE A 326 -9.00 50.12 9.06
C ILE A 326 -9.28 51.61 8.94
N SER A 327 -8.75 52.36 9.89
CA SER A 327 -8.86 53.82 9.95
C SER A 327 -7.50 54.48 10.08
N LEU A 328 -7.40 55.69 9.54
CA LEU A 328 -6.26 56.60 9.68
C LEU A 328 -6.70 57.84 10.47
N ASP A 329 -6.12 58.05 11.65
CA ASP A 329 -6.49 59.10 12.61
C ASP A 329 -8.02 59.24 12.78
N GLY A 330 -8.71 58.09 12.86
CA GLY A 330 -10.16 58.00 13.04
C GLY A 330 -10.99 58.06 11.76
N ASN A 331 -10.41 58.36 10.59
CA ASN A 331 -11.10 58.30 9.30
C ASN A 331 -11.06 56.88 8.77
N VAL A 332 -12.23 56.26 8.58
CA VAL A 332 -12.33 54.90 8.04
C VAL A 332 -11.87 54.91 6.58
N MET A 333 -10.79 54.19 6.31
CA MET A 333 -10.23 54.02 4.96
C MET A 333 -10.74 52.75 4.31
N PHE A 334 -10.90 51.68 5.11
CA PHE A 334 -11.47 50.42 4.69
C PHE A 334 -12.52 50.02 5.72
N ASP A 335 -13.77 49.93 5.29
CA ASP A 335 -14.92 49.62 6.12
C ASP A 335 -15.00 48.13 6.47
N TYR A 336 -14.54 47.26 5.56
CA TYR A 336 -14.61 45.82 5.73
C TYR A 336 -13.40 45.06 5.14
N ILE A 337 -12.59 44.47 6.01
CA ILE A 337 -11.48 43.58 5.67
C ILE A 337 -11.51 42.36 6.59
N LEU A 338 -11.38 41.17 6.02
CA LEU A 338 -11.34 39.90 6.75
C LEU A 338 -9.89 39.52 7.06
N PHE A 339 -9.50 39.59 8.32
CA PHE A 339 -8.18 39.14 8.75
C PHE A 339 -8.21 37.72 9.30
N ARG A 340 -7.17 36.94 9.00
CA ARG A 340 -6.93 35.62 9.59
C ARG A 340 -5.47 35.47 9.98
N THR A 341 -5.23 34.76 11.09
CA THR A 341 -3.88 34.30 11.43
C THR A 341 -3.42 33.26 10.43
N GLU A 342 -2.25 33.51 9.83
CA GLU A 342 -1.62 32.58 8.87
C GLU A 342 -0.57 31.71 9.56
N GLU A 343 0.22 32.31 10.45
CA GLU A 343 1.41 31.70 11.00
C GLU A 343 1.80 32.34 12.34
N ILE A 344 2.40 31.53 13.23
CA ILE A 344 3.03 32.01 14.47
C ILE A 344 4.51 31.57 14.46
N LEU A 345 5.41 32.53 14.31
CA LEU A 345 6.85 32.27 14.26
C LEU A 345 7.42 31.83 15.62
N ASP A 346 8.60 31.21 15.61
CA ASP A 346 9.24 30.66 16.81
C ASP A 346 9.58 31.71 17.88
N ASP A 347 9.76 32.98 17.50
CA ASP A 347 9.98 34.07 18.45
C ASP A 347 8.67 34.57 19.12
N GLY A 348 7.52 34.10 18.64
CA GLY A 348 6.17 34.48 19.06
C GLY A 348 5.55 35.58 18.21
N THR A 349 6.14 35.93 17.08
CA THR A 349 5.55 36.87 16.12
C THR A 349 4.35 36.22 15.42
N ILE A 350 3.21 36.91 15.42
CA ILE A 350 1.97 36.45 14.79
C ILE A 350 1.82 37.14 13.45
N ILE A 351 1.66 36.35 12.38
CA ILE A 351 1.39 36.82 11.03
C ILE A 351 -0.12 36.74 10.77
N ILE A 352 -0.71 37.88 10.42
CA ILE A 352 -2.14 38.04 10.18
C ILE A 352 -2.30 38.72 8.82
N SER A 353 -3.18 38.21 7.97
CA SER A 353 -3.41 38.79 6.64
C SER A 353 -4.86 38.61 6.17
N ASN A 354 -5.25 39.34 5.11
CA ASN A 354 -6.51 39.15 4.41
C ASN A 354 -6.37 38.36 3.08
N ARG A 355 -5.31 37.57 2.91
CA ARG A 355 -5.07 36.81 1.67
C ARG A 355 -6.19 35.84 1.30
N GLU A 356 -6.89 35.28 2.28
CA GLU A 356 -8.04 34.39 2.06
C GLU A 356 -9.30 35.14 1.58
N GLN A 357 -9.35 36.47 1.67
CA GLN A 357 -10.49 37.25 1.22
C GLN A 357 -10.50 37.36 -0.31
N GLU A 358 -11.40 36.63 -0.94
CA GLU A 358 -11.68 36.75 -2.37
C GLU A 358 -12.24 38.13 -2.72
N ASN A 359 -11.97 38.59 -3.94
CA ASN A 359 -12.49 39.86 -4.49
C ASN A 359 -12.14 41.12 -3.67
N CYS A 360 -11.10 41.07 -2.83
CA CYS A 360 -10.51 42.27 -2.24
C CYS A 360 -9.29 42.67 -3.09
N PRO A 361 -9.21 43.89 -3.62
CA PRO A 361 -8.06 44.36 -4.42
C PRO A 361 -6.82 44.62 -3.56
N PHE A 362 -6.96 44.64 -2.23
CA PHE A 362 -5.89 44.93 -1.28
C PHE A 362 -5.45 43.66 -0.55
N ARG A 363 -4.14 43.52 -0.36
CA ARG A 363 -3.51 42.46 0.42
C ARG A 363 -2.74 43.10 1.56
N ILE A 364 -3.40 43.16 2.71
CA ILE A 364 -2.87 43.72 3.93
C ILE A 364 -2.31 42.59 4.78
N GLY A 365 -1.02 42.68 5.09
CA GLY A 365 -0.32 41.82 6.01
C GLY A 365 0.09 42.60 7.25
N MET A 366 -0.04 41.96 8.41
CA MET A 366 0.40 42.48 9.69
C MET A 366 1.24 41.41 10.39
N SER A 367 2.39 41.82 10.91
CA SER A 367 3.27 41.00 11.73
C SER A 367 3.37 41.65 13.10
N VAL A 368 2.85 40.96 14.13
CA VAL A 368 2.76 41.47 15.51
C VAL A 368 3.68 40.68 16.41
N ASN A 369 4.68 41.34 17.01
CA ASN A 369 5.50 40.77 18.07
C ASN A 369 5.16 41.43 19.41
N MET A 370 4.35 40.76 20.21
CA MET A 370 3.88 41.27 21.51
C MET A 370 5.01 41.44 22.53
N LYS A 371 6.07 40.62 22.46
CA LYS A 371 7.21 40.69 23.40
C LYS A 371 8.08 41.92 23.12
N LEU A 372 8.29 42.23 21.85
CA LEU A 372 9.07 43.38 21.40
C LEU A 372 8.25 44.67 21.29
N GLY A 373 6.91 44.58 21.46
CA GLY A 373 6.00 45.70 21.24
C GLY A 373 6.06 46.27 19.81
N LYS A 374 6.41 45.43 18.83
CA LYS A 374 6.65 45.85 17.45
C LYS A 374 5.58 45.27 16.53
N THR A 375 4.93 46.14 15.78
CA THR A 375 4.01 45.77 14.70
C THR A 375 4.53 46.33 13.39
N THR A 376 4.55 45.50 12.36
CA THR A 376 4.87 45.93 10.99
C THR A 376 3.71 45.61 10.08
N TYR A 377 3.45 46.51 9.14
CA TYR A 377 2.38 46.39 8.17
C TYR A 377 2.98 46.29 6.76
N SER A 378 2.35 45.50 5.91
CA SER A 378 2.58 45.47 4.47
C SER A 378 1.23 45.61 3.77
N VAL A 379 1.20 46.35 2.67
CA VAL A 379 0.00 46.47 1.85
C VAL A 379 0.42 46.37 0.39
N ASP A 380 -0.09 45.34 -0.27
CA ASP A 380 0.06 45.10 -1.69
C ASP A 380 -1.31 45.21 -2.39
N THR A 381 -1.32 45.42 -3.70
CA THR A 381 -2.54 45.40 -4.52
C THR A 381 -2.57 44.16 -5.43
N VAL A 382 -3.77 43.70 -5.78
CA VAL A 382 -4.00 42.59 -6.71
C VAL A 382 -5.01 43.07 -7.74
N GLU A 383 -4.52 43.40 -8.93
CA GLU A 383 -5.32 43.86 -10.08
C GLU A 383 -6.41 44.88 -9.71
N PRO A 384 -6.05 46.01 -9.05
CA PRO A 384 -7.03 46.99 -8.61
C PRO A 384 -7.66 47.72 -9.81
N THR A 385 -8.92 48.10 -9.68
CA THR A 385 -9.52 49.15 -10.52
C THR A 385 -8.84 50.49 -10.28
N ASN A 386 -9.07 51.47 -11.16
CA ASN A 386 -8.49 52.81 -11.01
C ASN A 386 -8.95 53.49 -9.70
N GLU A 387 -10.21 53.30 -9.31
CA GLU A 387 -10.77 53.82 -8.07
C GLU A 387 -10.14 53.17 -6.83
N GLU A 388 -9.96 51.84 -6.84
CA GLU A 388 -9.31 51.12 -5.76
C GLU A 388 -7.82 51.49 -5.66
N LEU A 389 -7.14 51.64 -6.79
CA LEU A 389 -5.75 52.12 -6.81
C LEU A 389 -5.66 53.53 -6.23
N LEU A 390 -6.56 54.43 -6.60
CA LEU A 390 -6.65 55.78 -6.03
C LEU A 390 -6.87 55.75 -4.52
N GLN A 391 -7.78 54.90 -4.02
CA GLN A 391 -8.02 54.71 -2.59
C GLN A 391 -6.76 54.21 -1.87
N TYR A 392 -6.01 53.28 -2.48
CA TYR A 392 -4.74 52.78 -1.96
C TYR A 392 -3.67 53.87 -1.90
N LEU A 393 -3.50 54.67 -2.95
CA LEU A 393 -2.55 55.79 -2.94
C LEU A 393 -2.91 56.83 -1.87
N ARG A 394 -4.21 57.15 -1.72
CA ARG A 394 -4.69 58.02 -0.62
C ARG A 394 -4.33 57.45 0.75
N PHE A 395 -4.51 56.14 0.94
CA PHE A 395 -4.10 55.45 2.17
C PHE A 395 -2.58 55.56 2.39
N LEU A 396 -1.76 55.24 1.38
CA LEU A 396 -0.31 55.29 1.48
C LEU A 396 0.21 56.69 1.80
N THR A 397 -0.23 57.71 1.07
CA THR A 397 0.21 59.10 1.27
C THR A 397 -0.13 59.60 2.67
N ARG A 398 -1.31 59.26 3.19
CA ARG A 398 -1.70 59.62 4.56
C ARG A 398 -0.89 58.86 5.61
N ALA A 399 -0.67 57.58 5.40
CA ALA A 399 0.13 56.77 6.30
C ALA A 399 1.61 57.19 6.33
N ASP A 400 2.19 57.58 5.18
CA ASP A 400 3.57 58.09 5.06
C ASP A 400 3.77 59.45 5.75
N ARG A 401 2.72 60.29 5.79
CA ARG A 401 2.70 61.52 6.60
C ARG A 401 2.70 61.25 8.12
N GLY A 402 2.61 60.00 8.53
CA GLY A 402 2.73 59.56 9.92
C GLY A 402 1.41 59.53 10.69
N GLU A 403 0.28 59.54 9.98
CA GLU A 403 -1.05 59.27 10.55
C GLU A 403 -1.10 57.88 11.19
N THR A 404 -1.88 57.74 12.25
CA THR A 404 -1.96 56.49 13.02
C THR A 404 -2.96 55.54 12.35
N ILE A 405 -2.49 54.36 11.97
CA ILE A 405 -3.32 53.25 11.52
C ILE A 405 -3.95 52.61 12.76
N SER A 406 -5.28 52.49 12.77
CA SER A 406 -6.04 51.72 13.75
C SER A 406 -6.85 50.64 13.03
N ILE A 407 -6.68 49.39 13.48
CA ILE A 407 -7.45 48.23 13.02
C ILE A 407 -8.45 47.88 14.12
N LYS A 408 -9.73 47.92 13.79
CA LYS A 408 -10.82 47.66 14.72
C LYS A 408 -11.56 46.38 14.36
N VAL A 409 -11.77 45.50 15.33
CA VAL A 409 -12.60 44.30 15.16
C VAL A 409 -14.06 44.71 15.16
N LEU A 410 -14.76 44.49 14.04
CA LEU A 410 -16.14 44.97 13.88
C LEU A 410 -17.12 44.30 14.84
N LEU A 411 -16.93 42.99 15.10
CA LEU A 411 -17.81 42.22 15.99
C LEU A 411 -17.74 42.66 17.46
N LEU A 412 -16.56 43.08 17.92
CA LEU A 412 -16.32 43.45 19.32
C LEU A 412 -16.42 44.96 19.54
N GLY A 413 -16.25 45.75 18.49
CA GLY A 413 -16.12 47.19 18.61
C GLY A 413 -14.81 47.63 19.26
N GLU A 414 -13.85 46.73 19.40
CA GLU A 414 -12.56 46.94 20.07
C GLU A 414 -11.43 47.12 19.07
N GLU A 415 -10.42 47.90 19.45
CA GLU A 415 -9.19 48.08 18.67
C GLU A 415 -8.31 46.85 18.81
N LEU A 416 -7.96 46.22 17.69
CA LEU A 416 -7.04 45.09 17.63
C LEU A 416 -5.59 45.55 17.74
N ALA A 417 -5.25 46.59 16.98
CA ALA A 417 -3.91 47.10 16.87
C ALA A 417 -3.92 48.56 16.40
N THR A 418 -2.98 49.33 16.95
CA THR A 418 -2.61 50.65 16.43
C THR A 418 -1.14 50.70 16.09
N GLY A 419 -0.79 51.53 15.12
CA GLY A 419 0.61 51.77 14.78
C GLY A 419 0.78 52.79 13.68
N LYS A 420 2.04 53.05 13.34
CA LYS A 420 2.41 53.86 12.18
C LYS A 420 2.97 52.96 11.11
N LEU A 421 2.72 53.31 9.85
CA LEU A 421 3.35 52.63 8.74
C LEU A 421 4.85 52.92 8.77
N GLY A 422 5.67 51.89 8.65
CA GLY A 422 7.11 52.07 8.43
C GLY A 422 7.38 52.54 6.99
N ASN A 423 8.64 52.84 6.66
CA ASN A 423 9.08 53.31 5.33
C ASN A 423 8.27 52.69 4.18
N VAL A 424 7.45 53.52 3.53
CA VAL A 424 6.66 53.12 2.37
C VAL A 424 7.60 53.01 1.17
N LYS A 425 7.60 51.86 0.51
CA LYS A 425 8.29 51.66 -0.76
C LYS A 425 7.27 51.43 -1.85
N TYR A 426 6.72 52.53 -2.35
CA TYR A 426 5.89 52.50 -3.56
C TYR A 426 6.75 52.88 -4.76
N ARG A 427 6.63 52.12 -5.85
CA ARG A 427 7.26 52.42 -7.13
C ARG A 427 6.17 52.44 -8.17
N SER A 428 5.97 53.60 -8.79
CA SER A 428 5.14 53.73 -9.98
C SER A 428 5.95 54.25 -11.16
N GLY A 429 5.31 54.28 -12.33
CA GLY A 429 5.83 54.94 -13.52
C GLY A 429 5.79 56.47 -13.45
N PHE A 430 5.21 57.05 -12.39
CA PHE A 430 5.16 58.49 -12.16
C PHE A 430 6.32 58.95 -11.27
N ASP A 431 6.78 60.19 -11.49
CA ASP A 431 7.84 60.80 -10.69
C ASP A 431 7.44 60.98 -9.21
N LYS A 432 6.13 61.16 -8.95
CA LYS A 432 5.55 61.43 -7.63
C LYS A 432 4.18 60.77 -7.50
N ILE A 433 3.89 60.26 -6.30
CA ILE A 433 2.58 59.68 -5.95
C ILE A 433 1.46 60.70 -6.13
N GLU A 434 1.71 61.97 -5.77
CA GLU A 434 0.71 63.02 -5.92
C GLU A 434 0.30 63.26 -7.38
N THR A 435 1.24 63.11 -8.32
CA THR A 435 0.95 63.26 -9.76
C THR A 435 0.12 62.10 -10.28
N GLU A 436 0.40 60.89 -9.82
CA GLU A 436 -0.39 59.71 -10.15
C GLU A 436 -1.80 59.77 -9.55
N MET A 437 -1.93 60.25 -8.31
CA MET A 437 -3.23 60.46 -7.67
C MET A 437 -4.09 61.47 -8.45
N ASP A 438 -3.54 62.62 -8.84
CA ASP A 438 -4.25 63.62 -9.66
C ASP A 438 -4.71 63.02 -11.00
N PHE A 439 -3.86 62.22 -11.63
CA PHE A 439 -4.21 61.54 -12.87
C PHE A 439 -5.34 60.51 -12.68
N LEU A 440 -5.25 59.68 -11.65
CA LEU A 440 -6.30 58.69 -11.33
C LEU A 440 -7.61 59.36 -10.93
N GLU A 441 -7.58 60.49 -10.21
CA GLU A 441 -8.78 61.28 -9.87
C GLU A 441 -9.53 61.73 -11.13
N LYS A 442 -8.79 62.10 -12.17
CA LYS A 442 -9.38 62.47 -13.47
C LYS A 442 -10.02 61.28 -14.16
N ILE A 443 -9.31 60.15 -14.22
CA ILE A 443 -9.81 58.92 -14.82
C ILE A 443 -11.09 58.46 -14.11
N VAL A 444 -11.06 58.34 -12.78
CA VAL A 444 -12.20 57.86 -11.98
C VAL A 444 -13.42 58.76 -12.14
N ALA A 445 -13.24 60.09 -12.18
CA ALA A 445 -14.35 61.01 -12.41
C ALA A 445 -15.01 60.80 -13.79
N ILE A 446 -14.21 60.53 -14.83
CA ILE A 446 -14.72 60.22 -16.18
C ILE A 446 -15.42 58.85 -16.17
N GLU A 447 -14.82 57.83 -15.55
CA GLU A 447 -15.41 56.50 -15.37
C GLU A 447 -16.80 56.58 -14.71
N HIS A 448 -16.92 57.36 -13.63
CA HIS A 448 -18.20 57.58 -12.94
C HIS A 448 -19.21 58.33 -13.79
N TYR A 449 -18.80 59.39 -14.51
CA TYR A 449 -19.72 60.18 -15.34
C TYR A 449 -20.32 59.36 -16.49
N TYR A 450 -19.51 58.52 -17.14
CA TYR A 450 -19.96 57.68 -18.27
C TYR A 450 -20.37 56.27 -17.87
N ASN A 451 -20.22 55.89 -16.59
CA ASN A 451 -20.39 54.52 -16.09
C ASN A 451 -19.60 53.48 -16.94
N ASP A 452 -18.31 53.77 -17.15
CA ASP A 452 -17.38 53.00 -17.98
C ASP A 452 -16.08 52.69 -17.21
N THR A 453 -15.31 51.69 -17.67
CA THR A 453 -14.02 51.31 -17.08
C THR A 453 -12.88 51.56 -18.05
N ILE A 454 -11.90 52.36 -17.66
CA ILE A 454 -10.78 52.79 -18.51
C ILE A 454 -9.55 51.95 -18.18
N SER A 455 -9.04 51.21 -19.15
CA SER A 455 -7.75 50.51 -19.02
C SER A 455 -6.61 51.46 -19.38
N ILE A 456 -5.77 51.78 -18.41
CA ILE A 456 -4.63 52.69 -18.59
C ILE A 456 -3.45 51.89 -19.20
N PRO A 457 -2.87 52.32 -20.33
CA PRO A 457 -1.70 51.67 -20.93
C PRO A 457 -0.42 51.93 -20.12
N GLU A 458 0.63 51.14 -20.39
CA GLU A 458 1.95 51.32 -19.73
C GLU A 458 2.58 52.69 -20.04
N GLU A 459 2.36 53.22 -21.24
CA GLU A 459 2.85 54.52 -21.68
C GLU A 459 1.69 55.50 -21.87
N ILE A 460 1.76 56.65 -21.20
CA ILE A 460 0.76 57.71 -21.28
C ILE A 460 1.26 58.78 -22.25
N MET A 461 0.56 58.96 -23.38
CA MET A 461 0.89 60.01 -24.35
C MET A 461 0.41 61.37 -23.85
N LEU A 462 1.15 62.43 -24.19
CA LEU A 462 0.81 63.80 -23.79
C LEU A 462 -0.58 64.22 -24.30
N ASP A 463 -0.94 63.82 -25.53
CA ASP A 463 -2.23 64.15 -26.14
C ASP A 463 -3.39 63.49 -25.38
N ASP A 464 -3.23 62.21 -24.97
CA ASP A 464 -4.23 61.51 -24.14
C ASP A 464 -4.39 62.20 -22.77
N PHE A 465 -3.28 62.59 -22.14
CA PHE A 465 -3.31 63.30 -20.85
C PHE A 465 -4.04 64.67 -20.95
N GLN A 466 -3.82 65.40 -22.06
CA GLN A 466 -4.52 66.67 -22.33
C GLN A 466 -6.01 66.44 -22.59
N ALA A 467 -6.36 65.40 -23.36
CA ALA A 467 -7.74 65.02 -23.64
C ALA A 467 -8.49 64.64 -22.35
N ILE A 468 -7.87 63.84 -21.49
CA ILE A 468 -8.39 63.46 -20.17
C ILE A 468 -8.60 64.70 -19.29
N SER A 469 -7.60 65.59 -19.23
CA SER A 469 -7.70 66.81 -18.42
C SER A 469 -8.80 67.75 -18.92
N TYR A 470 -8.93 67.92 -20.23
CA TYR A 470 -9.98 68.72 -20.85
C TYR A 470 -11.38 68.15 -20.55
N LEU A 471 -11.57 66.83 -20.70
CA LEU A 471 -12.84 66.19 -20.41
C LEU A 471 -13.20 66.26 -18.92
N TYR A 472 -12.23 66.02 -18.04
CA TYR A 472 -12.39 66.15 -16.59
C TYR A 472 -12.82 67.55 -16.17
N SER A 473 -12.16 68.60 -16.67
CA SER A 473 -12.52 69.98 -16.36
C SER A 473 -13.97 70.29 -16.76
N LEU A 474 -14.39 69.88 -17.96
CA LEU A 474 -15.77 70.09 -18.42
C LEU A 474 -16.80 69.36 -17.56
N ILE A 475 -16.56 68.08 -17.22
CA ILE A 475 -17.47 67.28 -16.38
C ILE A 475 -17.63 67.89 -14.98
N ASN A 476 -16.59 68.51 -14.44
CA ASN A 476 -16.64 69.21 -13.15
C ASN A 476 -17.21 70.64 -13.25
N GLY A 477 -17.70 71.04 -14.42
CA GLY A 477 -18.32 72.35 -14.65
C GLY A 477 -17.34 73.50 -14.81
N GLU A 478 -16.05 73.21 -15.02
CA GLU A 478 -15.04 74.22 -15.32
C GLU A 478 -15.15 74.71 -16.77
N GLU A 479 -14.67 75.93 -17.02
CA GLU A 479 -14.58 76.49 -18.36
C GLU A 479 -13.21 76.15 -18.97
N CYS A 480 -13.21 75.46 -20.10
CA CYS A 480 -12.00 75.18 -20.86
C CYS A 480 -11.80 76.20 -21.96
N THR A 481 -10.57 76.63 -22.20
CA THR A 481 -10.26 77.59 -23.27
C THR A 481 -9.24 77.05 -24.24
N GLY A 482 -9.30 77.51 -25.49
CA GLY A 482 -8.31 77.19 -26.49
C GLY A 482 -8.24 78.23 -27.59
N SER A 483 -7.38 77.98 -28.57
CA SER A 483 -7.17 78.89 -29.70
C SER A 483 -7.88 78.41 -30.97
N TRP A 484 -8.26 79.35 -31.82
CA TRP A 484 -8.80 79.08 -33.15
C TRP A 484 -8.35 80.14 -34.15
N SER A 485 -8.27 79.79 -35.43
CA SER A 485 -7.82 80.69 -36.50
C SER A 485 -8.91 80.96 -37.54
N LYS A 486 -9.84 80.02 -37.73
CA LYS A 486 -10.95 80.12 -38.68
C LYS A 486 -12.05 79.15 -38.31
N LEU A 487 -13.30 79.55 -38.51
CA LEU A 487 -14.47 78.74 -38.22
C LEU A 487 -15.46 78.81 -39.39
N ASP A 488 -15.84 77.65 -39.92
CA ASP A 488 -16.71 77.50 -41.08
C ASP A 488 -17.97 76.72 -40.70
N PHE A 489 -19.16 77.26 -40.97
CA PHE A 489 -20.43 76.54 -40.84
C PHE A 489 -21.18 76.53 -42.17
N SER A 490 -21.94 75.47 -42.41
CA SER A 490 -22.92 75.42 -43.49
C SER A 490 -24.28 75.11 -42.89
N MET A 491 -25.27 75.94 -43.17
CA MET A 491 -26.63 75.78 -42.64
C MET A 491 -27.65 76.24 -43.68
N ALA A 492 -28.90 75.81 -43.51
CA ALA A 492 -30.00 76.32 -44.33
C ALA A 492 -30.25 77.80 -44.01
N LEU A 493 -30.42 78.61 -45.05
CA LEU A 493 -30.75 80.02 -44.92
C LEU A 493 -32.20 80.15 -44.45
N THR A 494 -32.39 80.77 -43.28
CA THR A 494 -33.70 81.13 -42.73
C THR A 494 -33.96 82.62 -42.90
N GLU A 495 -35.22 83.05 -42.81
CA GLU A 495 -35.57 84.48 -42.84
C GLU A 495 -34.88 85.26 -41.70
N GLU A 496 -34.85 84.68 -40.49
CA GLU A 496 -34.15 85.28 -39.34
C GLU A 496 -32.64 85.43 -39.59
N LEU A 497 -31.99 84.44 -40.21
CA LEU A 497 -30.58 84.50 -40.54
C LEU A 497 -30.33 85.54 -41.65
N LYS A 498 -31.19 85.61 -42.66
CA LYS A 498 -31.11 86.58 -43.76
C LYS A 498 -31.23 88.02 -43.24
N GLN A 499 -32.15 88.26 -42.30
CA GLN A 499 -32.27 89.53 -41.60
C GLN A 499 -31.00 89.85 -40.79
N ARG A 500 -30.53 88.91 -39.96
CA ARG A 500 -29.30 89.08 -39.17
C ARG A 500 -28.07 89.40 -40.01
N ILE A 501 -27.88 88.72 -41.15
CA ILE A 501 -26.76 89.00 -42.06
C ILE A 501 -26.88 90.41 -42.67
N SER A 502 -28.08 90.83 -43.03
CA SER A 502 -28.34 92.15 -43.63
C SER A 502 -28.04 93.29 -42.66
N GLU A 503 -28.45 93.11 -41.39
CA GLU A 503 -28.23 94.06 -40.29
C GLU A 503 -26.81 94.02 -39.70
N SER A 504 -26.01 93.00 -40.04
CA SER A 504 -24.65 92.86 -39.52
C SER A 504 -23.69 93.86 -40.19
N ASP A 505 -22.92 94.57 -39.37
CA ASP A 505 -21.78 95.38 -39.81
C ASP A 505 -20.46 94.64 -39.53
N ASP A 506 -19.33 95.16 -40.00
CA ASP A 506 -17.98 94.61 -39.73
C ASP A 506 -17.51 94.86 -38.28
N THR A 507 -18.43 94.69 -37.32
CA THR A 507 -18.19 94.85 -35.89
C THR A 507 -17.92 93.50 -35.23
N LYS A 508 -17.19 93.52 -34.12
CA LYS A 508 -16.86 92.33 -33.35
C LYS A 508 -18.06 91.92 -32.51
N PHE A 509 -18.41 90.64 -32.52
CA PHE A 509 -19.45 90.08 -31.67
C PHE A 509 -18.99 88.76 -31.04
N ALA A 510 -19.75 88.29 -30.05
CA ALA A 510 -19.56 86.96 -29.49
C ALA A 510 -20.49 85.95 -30.17
N LEU A 511 -19.97 84.79 -30.51
CA LEU A 511 -20.74 83.69 -31.10
C LEU A 511 -20.75 82.51 -30.12
N SER A 512 -21.93 82.09 -29.69
CA SER A 512 -22.11 80.89 -28.86
C SER A 512 -23.03 79.90 -29.56
N TYR A 513 -22.71 78.62 -29.48
CA TYR A 513 -23.57 77.54 -29.94
C TYR A 513 -23.48 76.32 -29.02
N VAL A 514 -24.55 75.53 -28.98
CA VAL A 514 -24.55 74.20 -28.37
C VAL A 514 -24.08 73.21 -29.42
N GLY A 515 -23.04 72.44 -29.10
CA GLY A 515 -22.51 71.42 -29.98
C GLY A 515 -22.04 70.20 -29.20
N SER A 516 -21.90 69.10 -29.92
CA SER A 516 -21.30 67.89 -29.38
C SER A 516 -19.80 67.88 -29.68
N ILE A 517 -18.99 67.66 -28.64
CA ILE A 517 -17.56 67.37 -28.76
C ILE A 517 -17.33 65.88 -28.59
N ASN A 518 -16.37 65.35 -29.34
CA ASN A 518 -15.92 63.98 -29.19
C ASN A 518 -14.46 63.99 -28.74
N VAL A 519 -14.21 63.47 -27.55
CA VAL A 519 -12.87 63.35 -26.95
C VAL A 519 -12.49 61.88 -26.98
N SER A 520 -11.37 61.55 -27.61
CA SER A 520 -10.92 60.16 -27.74
C SER A 520 -9.54 59.98 -27.10
N PHE A 521 -9.41 58.92 -26.30
CA PHE A 521 -8.16 58.47 -25.70
C PHE A 521 -8.25 56.97 -25.39
N TYR A 522 -7.11 56.28 -25.36
CA TYR A 522 -7.00 54.83 -25.07
C TYR A 522 -7.96 53.93 -25.88
N GLY A 523 -8.20 54.29 -27.14
CA GLY A 523 -9.08 53.53 -28.05
C GLY A 523 -10.58 53.68 -27.76
N LYS A 524 -10.96 54.58 -26.84
CA LYS A 524 -12.34 54.94 -26.53
C LYS A 524 -12.65 56.37 -26.97
N SER A 525 -13.93 56.65 -27.09
CA SER A 525 -14.47 57.91 -27.61
C SER A 525 -15.64 58.34 -26.74
N TYR A 526 -15.54 59.54 -26.17
CA TYR A 526 -16.48 60.11 -25.21
C TYR A 526 -17.15 61.33 -25.84
N GLU A 527 -18.47 61.30 -25.90
CA GLU A 527 -19.28 62.36 -26.48
C GLU A 527 -19.88 63.24 -25.37
N LEU A 528 -19.70 64.57 -25.47
CA LEU A 528 -20.21 65.52 -24.50
C LEU A 528 -20.88 66.73 -25.19
N SER A 529 -22.06 67.11 -24.69
CA SER A 529 -22.76 68.32 -25.07
C SER A 529 -22.12 69.54 -24.39
N VAL A 530 -21.61 70.47 -25.18
CA VAL A 530 -20.93 71.69 -24.69
C VAL A 530 -21.50 72.94 -25.34
N ILE A 531 -21.46 74.03 -24.58
CA ILE A 531 -21.68 75.37 -25.09
C ILE A 531 -20.32 75.97 -25.42
N ARG A 532 -20.00 76.07 -26.72
CA ARG A 532 -18.79 76.72 -27.19
C ARG A 532 -19.06 78.19 -27.49
N THR A 533 -18.25 79.07 -26.90
CA THR A 533 -18.32 80.52 -27.06
C THR A 533 -17.03 81.07 -27.65
N PHE A 534 -17.16 81.90 -28.67
CA PHE A 534 -16.07 82.66 -29.28
C PHE A 534 -16.29 84.14 -28.96
N ASP A 535 -15.44 84.74 -28.13
CA ASP A 535 -15.69 86.07 -27.55
C ASP A 535 -15.57 87.23 -28.54
N SER A 536 -14.82 87.04 -29.63
CA SER A 536 -14.47 88.09 -30.58
C SER A 536 -14.34 87.53 -31.99
N VAL A 537 -15.48 87.49 -32.68
CA VAL A 537 -15.59 87.02 -34.06
C VAL A 537 -15.94 88.16 -35.01
N VAL A 538 -15.47 88.05 -36.26
CA VAL A 538 -15.90 88.85 -37.41
C VAL A 538 -16.16 87.93 -38.60
N TYR A 539 -17.01 88.34 -39.54
CA TYR A 539 -17.18 87.62 -40.80
C TYR A 539 -15.92 87.80 -41.67
N GLN A 540 -15.51 86.76 -42.42
CA GLN A 540 -14.36 86.89 -43.32
C GLN A 540 -14.56 87.95 -44.41
N ASP A 541 -15.79 88.11 -44.91
CA ASP A 541 -16.18 89.11 -45.93
C ASP A 541 -17.70 89.32 -45.85
N ILE A 542 -18.13 90.28 -45.02
CA ILE A 542 -19.55 90.55 -44.76
C ILE A 542 -20.27 91.06 -46.02
N GLU A 543 -19.63 91.88 -46.84
CA GLU A 543 -20.21 92.43 -48.07
C GLU A 543 -20.51 91.34 -49.09
N ARG A 544 -19.59 90.38 -49.25
CA ARG A 544 -19.82 89.21 -50.10
C ARG A 544 -20.87 88.28 -49.51
N LEU A 545 -20.93 88.14 -48.19
CA LEU A 545 -21.94 87.32 -47.52
C LEU A 545 -23.35 87.90 -47.70
N LYS A 546 -23.53 89.22 -47.55
CA LYS A 546 -24.80 89.93 -47.81
C LYS A 546 -25.32 89.69 -49.23
N LYS A 547 -24.46 89.90 -50.24
CA LYS A 547 -24.80 89.63 -51.66
C LYS A 547 -25.21 88.18 -51.91
N LYS A 548 -24.57 87.22 -51.24
CA LYS A 548 -24.95 85.80 -51.35
C LYS A 548 -26.30 85.54 -50.69
N ALA A 549 -26.55 86.08 -49.51
CA ALA A 549 -27.81 85.90 -48.80
C ALA A 549 -29.01 86.49 -49.56
N GLU A 550 -28.81 87.60 -50.31
CA GLU A 550 -29.85 88.21 -51.15
C GLU A 550 -30.30 87.29 -52.30
N ILE A 551 -29.36 86.60 -52.95
CA ILE A 551 -29.61 85.78 -54.14
C ILE A 551 -30.18 84.40 -53.79
N LEU A 552 -29.85 83.86 -52.61
CA LEU A 552 -30.31 82.55 -52.15
C LEU A 552 -31.76 82.58 -51.65
N ASP A 553 -32.51 81.52 -51.96
CA ASP A 553 -33.86 81.30 -51.47
C ASP A 553 -33.83 80.70 -50.05
N VAL A 554 -34.92 80.88 -49.28
CA VAL A 554 -35.04 80.25 -47.97
C VAL A 554 -35.01 78.73 -48.12
N GLY A 555 -34.17 78.08 -47.33
CA GLY A 555 -33.89 76.64 -47.44
C GLY A 555 -32.62 76.30 -48.22
N ASP A 556 -32.06 77.23 -49.00
CA ASP A 556 -30.76 77.03 -49.63
C ASP A 556 -29.63 76.97 -48.60
N THR A 557 -28.57 76.22 -48.90
CA THR A 557 -27.41 76.12 -48.01
C THR A 557 -26.52 77.35 -48.15
N ILE A 558 -26.28 78.06 -47.06
CA ILE A 558 -25.33 79.17 -46.97
C ILE A 558 -24.12 78.77 -46.13
N LYS A 559 -22.92 79.16 -46.59
CA LYS A 559 -21.66 78.98 -45.85
C LYS A 559 -21.29 80.25 -45.09
N LEU A 560 -21.23 80.17 -43.76
CA LEU A 560 -20.76 81.22 -42.87
C LEU A 560 -19.29 80.96 -42.53
N VAL A 561 -18.46 82.01 -42.63
CA VAL A 561 -17.03 81.92 -42.33
C VAL A 561 -16.66 83.04 -41.39
N PHE A 562 -16.14 82.67 -40.22
CA PHE A 562 -15.75 83.57 -39.15
C PHE A 562 -14.23 83.58 -38.98
N LEU A 563 -13.69 84.75 -38.63
CA LEU A 563 -12.27 84.98 -38.30
C LEU A 563 -12.15 85.64 -36.92
N PRO A 564 -11.00 85.45 -36.23
CA PRO A 564 -10.72 86.16 -34.99
C PRO A 564 -10.67 87.67 -35.17
N GLY A 565 -11.32 88.41 -34.27
CA GLY A 565 -11.29 89.88 -34.27
C GLY A 565 -9.90 90.51 -33.98
N SER A 566 -8.90 89.69 -33.62
CA SER A 566 -7.51 90.07 -33.30
C SER A 566 -6.52 89.83 -34.46
N LYS A 567 -6.96 89.28 -35.61
CA LYS A 567 -6.17 88.99 -36.84
C LYS A 567 -5.09 87.89 -36.77
N GLU A 568 -4.79 87.30 -35.62
CA GLU A 568 -3.90 86.13 -35.51
C GLU A 568 -4.68 84.88 -35.10
N ASN A 569 -4.87 84.68 -33.80
CA ASN A 569 -5.70 83.63 -33.23
C ASN A 569 -6.72 84.24 -32.27
N GLY A 570 -7.92 83.67 -32.26
CA GLY A 570 -8.96 84.00 -31.29
C GLY A 570 -8.99 82.96 -30.17
N THR A 571 -9.69 83.29 -29.09
CA THR A 571 -9.95 82.37 -27.98
C THR A 571 -11.35 81.83 -28.10
N TRP A 572 -11.52 80.53 -27.87
CA TRP A 572 -12.81 79.90 -27.62
C TRP A 572 -12.88 79.42 -26.18
N ARG A 573 -14.09 79.32 -25.67
CA ARG A 573 -14.41 78.91 -24.29
C ARG A 573 -15.52 77.87 -24.34
N ASP A 574 -15.27 76.70 -23.78
CA ASP A 574 -16.22 75.60 -23.66
C ASP A 574 -16.66 75.47 -22.21
N ARG A 575 -17.96 75.26 -22.04
CA ARG A 575 -18.57 74.86 -20.78
C ARG A 575 -19.56 73.73 -21.04
N ILE A 576 -19.74 72.84 -20.07
CA ILE A 576 -20.72 71.76 -20.19
C ILE A 576 -22.14 72.33 -20.37
N ASN A 577 -22.91 71.71 -21.26
CA ASN A 577 -24.33 72.03 -21.42
C ASN A 577 -25.14 71.26 -20.37
N THR A 578 -25.50 71.94 -19.27
CA THR A 578 -26.22 71.31 -18.15
C THR A 578 -27.72 71.10 -18.40
N ASP A 579 -28.25 71.61 -19.52
CA ASP A 579 -29.69 71.50 -19.85
C ASP A 579 -30.09 70.08 -20.33
N GLU A 580 -29.14 69.15 -20.40
CA GLU A 580 -29.32 67.74 -20.80
C GLU A 580 -28.95 66.70 -19.71
N ILE A 581 -28.70 67.13 -18.45
CA ILE A 581 -28.43 66.21 -17.32
C ILE A 581 -29.70 65.83 -16.57
#